data_AF-A0A4U2Y0S5-F1
#
_entry.id   AF-A0A4U2Y0S5-F1
#
_cell.length_a   1.000
_cell.length_b   1.000
_cell.length_c   1.000
_cell.angle_alpha   90.00
_cell.angle_beta   90.00
_cell.angle_gamma   90.00
#
_symmetry.space_group_name_H-M   'P 1'
#
loop_
_entity.id
_entity.type
_entity.pdbx_description
1 polymer ?
#
loop_
_entity_poly.entity_id
_entity_poly.type
_entity_poly.pdbx_seq_one_letter_code
_entity_poly.pdbx_strand_id
1 'polypeptide(L)'
;MTKKVLITNLILMIIAVLSMFWNYFQASAVYKMFTNDIGIKTIDFKLVTIEFTGTDGSIQNIYNYPVFIISFIMIVNIYFFIVSKRSEVNTIDI
;
A
#
# COMPACT_ATOMS: atom_id res chain seq x y z
N MET A 1 8.23 -13.65 -21.44
CA MET A 1 7.15 -13.17 -20.54
C MET A 1 5.83 -13.18 -21.32
N THR A 2 4.82 -13.93 -20.89
CA THR A 2 3.53 -14.01 -21.62
C THR A 2 2.74 -12.71 -21.50
N LYS A 3 1.97 -12.32 -22.54
CA LYS A 3 1.13 -11.10 -22.54
C LYS A 3 0.26 -10.97 -21.27
N LYS A 4 -0.18 -12.09 -20.70
CA LYS A 4 -0.97 -12.15 -19.47
C LYS A 4 -0.21 -11.62 -18.26
N VAL A 5 1.05 -12.00 -18.05
CA VAL A 5 1.87 -11.54 -16.90
C VAL A 5 2.16 -10.04 -17.00
N LEU A 6 2.39 -9.53 -18.21
CA LEU A 6 2.57 -8.09 -18.44
C LEU A 6 1.31 -7.29 -18.03
N ILE A 7 0.13 -7.75 -18.47
CA ILE A 7 -1.15 -7.10 -18.14
C ILE A 7 -1.40 -7.16 -16.62
N THR A 8 -1.14 -8.30 -15.98
CA THR A 8 -1.27 -8.44 -14.52
C THR A 8 -0.36 -7.46 -13.79
N ASN A 9 0.91 -7.34 -14.18
CA ASN A 9 1.83 -6.38 -13.56
C ASN A 9 1.38 -4.93 -13.73
N LEU A 10 0.83 -4.58 -14.90
CA LEU A 10 0.30 -3.24 -15.15
C LEU A 10 -0.89 -2.93 -14.23
N ILE A 11 -1.83 -3.87 -14.08
CA ILE A 11 -2.98 -3.75 -13.18
C ILE A 11 -2.52 -3.59 -11.73
N LEU A 12 -1.56 -4.41 -11.28
CA LEU A 12 -1.01 -4.30 -9.92
C LEU A 12 -0.34 -2.95 -9.68
N MET A 13 0.37 -2.41 -10.69
CA MET A 13 0.99 -1.09 -10.61
C MET A 13 -0.06 0.03 -10.45
N ILE A 14 -1.15 -0.03 -11.22
CA ILE A 14 -2.26 0.93 -11.10
C ILE A 14 -2.89 0.85 -9.69
N ILE A 15 -3.11 -0.36 -9.18
CA ILE A 15 -3.65 -0.57 -7.83
C ILE A 15 -2.71 0.01 -6.77
N ALA A 16 -1.39 -0.17 -6.90
CA ALA A 16 -0.40 0.41 -5.99
C ALA A 16 -0.49 1.94 -5.95
N VAL A 17 -0.52 2.59 -7.13
CA VAL A 17 -0.61 4.05 -7.24
C VAL A 17 -1.91 4.57 -6.63
N LEU A 18 -3.05 3.95 -6.95
CA LEU A 18 -4.34 4.34 -6.38
C LEU A 18 -4.37 4.18 -4.85
N SER A 19 -3.75 3.12 -4.32
CA SER A 19 -3.68 2.89 -2.89
C SER A 19 -2.84 3.95 -2.18
N MET A 20 -1.66 4.31 -2.74
CA MET A 20 -0.83 5.39 -2.21
C MET A 20 -1.56 6.73 -2.25
N PHE A 21 -2.26 7.03 -3.35
CA PHE A 21 -3.05 8.26 -3.49
C PHE A 21 -4.15 8.35 -2.43
N TRP A 22 -4.87 7.24 -2.19
CA TRP A 22 -5.90 7.17 -1.16
C TRP A 22 -5.34 7.38 0.26
N ASN A 23 -4.15 6.83 0.56
CA ASN A 23 -3.48 7.09 1.83
C ASN A 23 -3.23 8.59 2.03
N TYR A 24 -2.64 9.20 1.01
CA TYR A 24 -2.23 10.59 1.06
C TYR A 24 -3.44 11.51 1.20
N PHE A 25 -4.53 11.20 0.50
CA PHE A 25 -5.78 11.93 0.62
C PHE A 25 -6.36 11.87 2.05
N GLN A 26 -6.45 10.68 2.66
CA GLN A 26 -6.92 10.55 4.04
C GLN A 26 -5.99 11.25 5.05
N ALA A 27 -4.68 11.04 4.91
CA ALA A 27 -3.66 11.70 5.74
C ALA A 27 -3.79 13.23 5.68
N SER A 28 -3.94 13.78 4.49
CA SER A 28 -4.10 15.22 4.29
C SER A 28 -5.42 15.75 4.87
N ALA A 29 -6.53 15.02 4.71
CA ALA A 29 -7.83 15.41 5.24
C ALA A 29 -7.83 15.45 6.77
N VAL A 30 -7.36 14.38 7.42
CA VAL A 30 -7.29 14.31 8.88
C VAL A 30 -6.30 15.34 9.43
N TYR A 31 -5.13 15.49 8.81
CA TYR A 31 -4.16 16.51 9.21
C TYR A 31 -4.77 17.92 9.15
N LYS A 32 -5.49 18.26 8.06
CA LYS A 32 -6.16 19.56 7.92
C LYS A 32 -7.23 19.79 8.98
N MET A 33 -8.04 18.78 9.32
CA MET A 33 -9.04 18.89 10.39
C MET A 33 -8.37 19.23 11.73
N PHE A 34 -7.30 18.51 12.09
CA PHE A 34 -6.61 18.82 13.34
C PHE A 34 -5.89 20.15 13.32
N THR A 35 -5.17 20.52 12.25
CA THR A 35 -4.42 21.79 12.25
C THR A 35 -5.29 23.03 12.22
N ASN A 36 -6.49 22.97 11.62
CA ASN A 36 -7.35 24.14 11.46
C ASN A 36 -8.35 24.33 12.61
N ASP A 37 -8.81 23.25 13.26
CA ASP A 37 -9.86 23.35 14.28
C ASP A 37 -9.38 23.12 15.72
N ILE A 38 -8.41 22.22 15.95
CA ILE A 38 -8.15 21.69 17.32
C ILE A 38 -6.68 21.86 17.75
N GLY A 39 -5.73 21.66 16.84
CA GLY A 39 -4.31 21.45 17.11
C GLY A 39 -3.97 19.96 17.35
N ILE A 40 -2.76 19.56 16.94
CA ILE A 40 -2.26 18.17 17.10
C ILE A 40 -1.46 18.07 18.40
N LYS A 41 -1.81 17.11 19.25
CA LYS A 41 -1.05 16.76 20.46
C LYS A 41 -0.02 15.67 20.19
N THR A 42 -0.43 14.58 19.55
CA THR A 42 0.42 13.41 19.25
C THR A 42 0.01 12.76 17.92
N ILE A 43 1.00 12.14 17.27
CA ILE A 43 0.81 11.29 16.08
C ILE A 43 1.53 9.97 16.35
N ASP A 44 0.78 8.87 16.41
CA ASP A 44 1.30 7.54 16.68
C ASP A 44 1.19 6.65 15.44
N PHE A 45 2.33 6.09 15.01
CA PHE A 45 2.39 5.17 13.88
C PHE A 45 2.28 3.72 14.38
N LYS A 46 1.13 3.09 14.14
CA LYS A 46 0.88 1.67 14.43
C LYS A 46 1.02 0.84 13.16
N LEU A 47 1.05 -0.48 13.32
CA LEU A 47 1.24 -1.43 12.21
C LEU A 47 0.20 -1.26 11.08
N VAL A 48 -1.06 -1.00 11.45
CA VAL A 48 -2.19 -0.91 10.50
C VAL A 48 -2.83 0.47 10.47
N THR A 49 -2.50 1.34 11.42
CA THR A 49 -3.14 2.65 11.55
C THR A 49 -2.14 3.72 11.91
N ILE A 50 -2.45 4.96 11.55
CA ILE A 50 -1.82 6.16 12.05
C ILE A 50 -2.87 6.85 12.91
N GLU A 51 -2.58 7.00 14.20
CA GLU A 51 -3.49 7.61 15.16
C GLU A 51 -3.10 9.07 15.37
N PHE A 52 -4.07 9.96 15.26
CA PHE A 52 -3.93 11.39 15.53
C PHE A 52 -4.71 11.73 16.78
N THR A 53 -4.06 12.37 17.75
CA THR A 53 -4.69 12.85 18.96
C THR A 53 -4.72 14.38 18.97
N GLY A 54 -5.91 14.95 19.15
CA GLY A 54 -6.12 16.38 19.30
C GLY A 54 -5.69 16.89 20.68
N THR A 55 -5.49 18.19 20.78
CA THR A 55 -5.23 18.86 22.07
C THR A 55 -6.42 18.74 23.04
N ASP A 56 -7.63 18.60 22.51
CA ASP A 56 -8.88 18.34 23.23
C ASP A 56 -9.06 16.86 23.63
N GLY A 57 -8.15 15.98 23.23
CA GLY A 57 -8.21 14.54 23.49
C GLY A 57 -9.03 13.75 22.46
N SER A 58 -9.54 14.37 21.40
CA SER A 58 -10.17 13.66 20.28
C SER A 58 -9.16 12.75 19.57
N ILE A 59 -9.62 11.58 19.11
CA ILE A 59 -8.77 10.58 18.44
C ILE A 59 -9.34 10.29 17.06
N GLN A 60 -8.49 10.33 16.04
CA GLN A 60 -8.81 9.88 14.68
C GLN A 60 -7.79 8.87 14.20
N ASN A 61 -8.27 7.85 13.50
CA ASN A 61 -7.43 6.78 12.98
C ASN A 61 -7.46 6.77 11.45
N ILE A 62 -6.28 6.75 10.86
CA ILE A 62 -6.08 6.57 9.43
C ILE A 62 -5.55 5.17 9.21
N TYR A 63 -6.23 4.38 8.40
CA TYR A 63 -5.76 3.04 8.11
C TYR A 63 -4.64 3.05 7.06
N ASN A 64 -3.56 2.37 7.38
CA ASN A 64 -2.40 2.16 6.52
C ASN A 64 -2.57 0.93 5.59
N TYR A 65 -3.75 0.78 4.98
CA TYR A 65 -4.03 -0.26 3.96
C TYR A 65 -3.03 -0.29 2.78
N PRO A 66 -2.41 0.82 2.35
CA PRO A 66 -1.53 0.84 1.20
C PRO A 66 -0.23 0.05 1.39
N VAL A 67 0.30 0.00 2.62
CA VAL A 67 1.45 -0.87 2.93
C VAL A 67 1.09 -2.34 2.73
N PHE A 68 -0.07 -2.79 3.19
CA PHE A 68 -0.53 -4.17 2.99
C PHE A 68 -0.72 -4.51 1.51
N ILE A 69 -1.30 -3.58 0.73
CA ILE A 69 -1.51 -3.76 -0.70
C ILE A 69 -0.17 -3.87 -1.44
N ILE A 70 0.81 -3.03 -1.09
CA ILE A 70 2.17 -3.08 -1.66
C ILE A 70 2.86 -4.41 -1.30
N SER A 71 2.77 -4.85 -0.04
CA SER A 71 3.34 -6.14 0.39
C SER A 71 2.72 -7.31 -0.37
N PHE A 72 1.40 -7.29 -0.59
CA PHE A 72 0.71 -8.33 -1.35
C PHE A 72 1.14 -8.34 -2.83
N ILE A 73 1.26 -7.17 -3.46
CA ILE A 73 1.75 -7.02 -4.83
C ILE A 73 3.17 -7.58 -4.97
N MET A 74 4.04 -7.32 -3.98
CA MET A 74 5.38 -7.89 -3.93
C MET A 74 5.37 -9.42 -3.89
N ILE A 75 4.54 -10.02 -3.05
CA ILE A 75 4.42 -11.49 -2.94
C ILE A 75 3.97 -12.10 -4.28
N VAL A 76 2.97 -11.49 -4.94
CA VAL A 76 2.47 -11.93 -6.25
C VAL A 76 3.56 -11.82 -7.32
N ASN A 77 4.34 -10.73 -7.32
CA ASN A 77 5.46 -10.56 -8.25
C ASN A 77 6.57 -11.61 -8.02
N ILE A 78 6.92 -11.90 -6.75
CA ILE A 78 7.90 -12.93 -6.41
C ILE A 78 7.41 -14.31 -6.88
N TYR A 79 6.12 -14.62 -6.69
CA TYR A 79 5.53 -15.87 -7.18
C TYR A 79 5.66 -16.00 -8.70
N PHE A 80 5.29 -14.96 -9.47
CA PHE A 80 5.44 -14.99 -10.92
C PHE A 80 6.89 -15.14 -11.36
N PHE A 81 7.83 -14.49 -10.65
CA PHE A 81 9.26 -14.63 -10.92
C PHE A 81 9.74 -16.08 -10.74
N ILE A 82 9.41 -16.72 -9.61
CA ILE A 82 9.77 -18.11 -9.33
C ILE A 82 9.19 -19.07 -10.38
N VAL A 83 7.90 -18.91 -10.70
CA VAL A 83 7.23 -19.74 -11.73
C VAL A 83 7.89 -19.58 -13.10
N SER A 84 8.24 -18.35 -13.48
CA SER A 84 8.91 -18.09 -14.75
C SER A 84 10.29 -18.76 -14.84
N LYS A 85 11.06 -18.73 -13.74
CA LYS A 85 12.38 -19.38 -13.68
C LYS A 85 12.30 -20.89 -13.74
N ARG A 86 11.31 -21.50 -13.08
CA ARG A 86 11.08 -22.96 -13.18
C ARG A 86 10.72 -23.39 -14.61
N SER A 87 9.97 -22.57 -15.35
CA SER A 87 9.64 -22.86 -16.74
C SER A 87 10.85 -22.82 -17.68
N GLU A 88 11.84 -21.96 -17.45
CA GLU A 88 13.07 -21.87 -18.26
C GLU A 88 13.97 -23.10 -18.07
N VAL A 89 14.05 -23.63 -16.85
CA VAL A 89 14.85 -24.83 -16.55
C VAL A 89 14.29 -26.07 -17.24
N ASN A 90 12.97 -26.25 -17.24
CA ASN A 90 12.32 -27.42 -17.84
C ASN A 90 12.39 -27.46 -19.39
N THR A 91 12.78 -26.37 -20.05
CA THR A 91 12.93 -26.32 -21.52
C THR A 91 14.33 -26.66 -22.03
N ILE A 92 15.31 -26.86 -21.14
CA ILE A 92 16.70 -27.15 -21.53
C ILE A 92 16.96 -28.67 -21.61
N ASP A 93 16.06 -29.50 -21.08
CA ASP A 93 16.20 -30.97 -21.00
C ASP A 93 15.45 -31.73 -22.13
N ILE A 94 15.23 -31.14 -23.31
CA ILE A 94 14.71 -31.83 -24.51
C ILE A 94 15.63 -31.62 -25.71
#